data_AF-A0A9W7G1K0-F1
#
_entry.id   AF-A0A9W7G1K0-F1
#
_cell.length_a   1.000
_cell.length_b   1.000
_cell.length_c   1.000
_cell.angle_alpha   90.00
_cell.angle_beta   90.00
_cell.angle_gamma   90.00
#
_symmetry.space_group_name_H-M   'P 1'
#
loop_
_entity.id
_entity.type
_entity.pdbx_description
1 polymer ?
#
loop_
_entity_poly.entity_id
_entity_poly.type
_entity_poly.pdbx_seq_one_letter_code
_entity_poly.pdbx_strand_id
1 'polypeptide(L)'
;MSSPVFSLLGSINERNSFETYPYIEVLNVSSSLRSTIRELKRENKAMKDENTSLHLQLRTSTTSTSSLPPFSSPSPSPPSPPPPTSSSAALRLGEEVTTLRLRVSTLESQLLKSSRKLSLHSATISSLTADREVSKASMKALHDELETSRLECSRFRSERDLAHSGENAMLERVMSEKVKCAEQVQNITEMLDRVVKECAWLREQGEDKDRRIKELERKLGTEDPVKAFMEESAGQRGSAGEAFFLSDTTVIPTSLKALIRPHTTEVTSLTLSSSDPDTVLTTSSDGTAKIVCKGTVKASLTPGGGRGLQPLLCGDISLQISAVGSVDKTISVYASSSSSSSAGASILKPTLTLQGHGAKVTAVRCMQGSATNLLSASQDRTVKVWDLGRGGGTVVGTIRQKSQINCMDAPKVEKGTFATSHQDGGVRIWDVKTGSVAANLTGVHSGPATFIRYGKDESVVVTMGRGGDIKVMDLRVGKVLHTLQHPEFRPPQAWGSFAISPDGKNGTGYGSRVGGGGEPGNIR
;
A
#
# COMPACT_ATOMS: atom_id res chain seq x y z
N MET A 1 10.12 17.91 37.41
CA MET A 1 10.65 16.87 36.48
C MET A 1 9.55 15.82 36.26
N SER A 2 8.63 16.07 35.32
CA SER A 2 7.62 15.08 34.90
C SER A 2 8.02 14.61 33.50
N SER A 3 8.56 13.38 33.42
CA SER A 3 9.29 12.92 32.25
C SER A 3 8.37 12.60 31.05
N PRO A 4 8.84 12.76 29.81
CA PRO A 4 8.13 12.36 28.58
C PRO A 4 7.79 10.86 28.49
N VAL A 5 8.30 10.06 29.44
CA VAL A 5 7.99 8.63 29.56
C VAL A 5 6.57 8.41 30.08
N PHE A 6 6.08 9.27 30.99
CA PHE A 6 4.71 9.17 31.51
C PHE A 6 3.65 9.52 30.47
N SER A 7 3.91 10.50 29.59
CA SER A 7 3.00 10.80 28.49
C SER A 7 2.97 9.68 27.46
N LEU A 8 4.13 9.06 27.16
CA LEU A 8 4.21 7.95 26.22
C LEU A 8 3.52 6.69 26.77
N LEU A 9 3.68 6.38 28.06
CA LEU A 9 2.96 5.28 28.71
C LEU A 9 1.44 5.54 28.73
N GLY A 10 1.01 6.78 28.98
CA GLY A 10 -0.40 7.17 28.90
C GLY A 10 -0.98 6.92 27.50
N SER A 11 -0.28 7.35 26.45
CA SER A 11 -0.69 7.14 25.06
C SER A 11 -0.68 5.66 24.63
N ILE A 12 0.27 4.88 25.13
CA ILE A 12 0.33 3.42 24.86
C ILE A 12 -0.82 2.72 25.58
N ASN A 13 -1.14 3.11 26.82
CA ASN A 13 -2.22 2.50 27.59
C ASN A 13 -3.60 2.87 27.01
N GLU A 14 -3.79 4.10 26.55
CA GLU A 14 -4.99 4.51 25.80
C GLU A 14 -5.12 3.71 24.50
N ARG A 15 -4.05 3.59 23.71
CA ARG A 15 -4.06 2.82 22.46
C ARG A 15 -4.36 1.34 22.70
N ASN A 16 -3.74 0.73 23.71
CA ASN A 16 -4.00 -0.66 24.08
C ASN A 16 -5.43 -0.86 24.60
N SER A 17 -6.01 0.11 25.33
CA SER A 17 -7.39 0.03 25.79
C SER A 17 -8.39 0.05 24.62
N PHE A 18 -8.14 0.85 23.59
CA PHE A 18 -8.98 0.89 22.39
C PHE A 18 -8.87 -0.40 21.54
N GLU A 19 -7.71 -1.06 21.53
CA GLU A 19 -7.50 -2.30 20.77
C GLU A 19 -7.99 -3.55 21.52
N THR A 20 -7.94 -3.56 22.86
CA THR A 20 -8.34 -4.71 23.70
C THR A 20 -9.81 -4.75 24.04
N TYR A 21 -10.48 -3.59 24.15
CA TYR A 21 -11.90 -3.52 24.52
C TYR A 21 -12.84 -4.28 23.55
N PRO A 22 -12.68 -4.20 22.22
CA PRO A 22 -13.49 -4.98 21.29
C PRO A 22 -13.27 -6.50 21.43
N TYR A 23 -12.04 -6.91 21.77
CA TYR A 23 -11.70 -8.33 21.93
C TYR A 23 -12.31 -8.93 23.21
N ILE A 24 -12.34 -8.15 24.29
CA ILE A 24 -12.98 -8.53 25.56
C ILE A 24 -14.51 -8.64 25.39
N GLU A 25 -15.14 -7.72 24.65
CA GLU A 25 -16.57 -7.82 24.34
C GLU A 25 -16.89 -9.08 23.52
N VAL A 26 -16.09 -9.39 22.49
CA VAL A 26 -16.27 -10.62 21.69
C VAL A 26 -16.08 -11.87 22.55
N LEU A 27 -15.11 -11.87 23.47
CA LEU A 27 -14.91 -12.98 24.40
C LEU A 27 -16.08 -13.15 25.37
N ASN A 28 -16.65 -12.05 25.89
CA ASN A 28 -17.81 -12.07 26.78
C ASN A 28 -19.09 -12.54 26.05
N VAL A 29 -19.31 -12.10 24.81
CA VAL A 29 -20.41 -12.61 23.98
C VAL A 29 -20.22 -14.10 23.71
N SER A 30 -18.99 -14.54 23.40
CA SER A 30 -18.68 -15.95 23.17
C SER A 30 -18.84 -16.83 24.42
N SER A 31 -18.59 -16.30 25.61
CA SER A 31 -18.74 -17.04 26.87
C SER A 31 -20.22 -17.17 27.25
N SER A 32 -21.00 -16.10 27.06
CA SER A 32 -22.45 -16.07 27.23
C SER A 32 -23.17 -17.04 26.28
N LEU A 33 -22.81 -17.05 24.99
CA LEU A 33 -23.29 -18.04 24.02
C LEU A 33 -22.93 -19.48 24.42
N ARG A 34 -21.72 -19.69 24.97
CA ARG A 34 -21.31 -21.01 25.45
C ARG A 34 -22.08 -21.46 26.69
N SER A 35 -22.54 -20.56 27.56
CA SER A 35 -23.41 -20.92 28.69
C SER A 35 -24.82 -21.26 28.25
N THR A 36 -25.42 -20.48 27.35
CA THR A 36 -26.78 -20.75 26.85
C THR A 36 -26.84 -22.07 26.08
N ILE A 37 -25.82 -22.39 25.26
CA ILE A 37 -25.72 -23.69 24.59
C ILE A 37 -25.62 -24.85 25.61
N ARG A 38 -24.91 -24.65 26.73
CA ARG A 38 -24.80 -25.67 27.79
C ARG A 38 -26.13 -25.89 28.50
N GLU A 39 -26.89 -24.83 28.73
CA GLU A 39 -28.21 -24.88 29.36
C GLU A 39 -29.22 -25.59 28.45
N LEU A 40 -29.30 -25.19 27.19
CA LEU A 40 -30.14 -25.85 26.18
C LEU A 40 -29.82 -27.35 26.03
N LYS A 41 -28.53 -27.73 26.11
CA LYS A 41 -28.13 -29.14 26.11
C LYS A 41 -28.62 -29.91 27.34
N ARG A 42 -28.68 -29.27 28.52
CA ARG A 42 -29.22 -29.90 29.74
C ARG A 42 -30.73 -30.06 29.65
N GLU A 43 -31.45 -29.04 29.20
CA GLU A 43 -32.90 -29.11 29.01
C GLU A 43 -33.29 -30.19 27.99
N ASN A 44 -32.57 -30.26 26.87
CA ASN A 44 -32.83 -31.28 25.85
C ASN A 44 -32.54 -32.71 26.35
N LYS A 45 -31.53 -32.87 27.23
CA LYS A 45 -31.29 -34.14 27.91
C LYS A 45 -32.43 -34.49 28.88
N ALA A 46 -32.87 -33.53 29.70
CA ALA A 46 -33.98 -33.73 30.64
C ALA A 46 -35.28 -34.11 29.92
N MET A 47 -35.61 -33.43 28.82
CA MET A 47 -36.75 -33.76 27.96
C MET A 47 -36.64 -35.16 27.35
N LYS A 48 -35.43 -35.57 26.96
CA LYS A 48 -35.19 -36.92 26.44
C LYS A 48 -35.41 -37.97 27.53
N ASP A 49 -34.92 -37.73 28.74
CA ASP A 49 -35.07 -38.63 29.88
C ASP A 49 -36.56 -38.74 30.29
N GLU A 50 -37.28 -37.62 30.33
CA GLU A 50 -38.74 -37.59 30.57
C GLU A 50 -39.51 -38.38 29.50
N ASN A 51 -39.16 -38.19 28.22
CA ASN A 51 -39.80 -38.90 27.13
C ASN A 51 -39.53 -40.43 27.22
N THR A 52 -38.31 -40.83 27.62
CA THR A 52 -38.02 -42.25 27.88
C THR A 52 -38.82 -42.82 29.05
N SER A 53 -39.02 -42.05 30.12
CA SER A 53 -39.85 -42.44 31.27
C SER A 53 -41.32 -42.63 30.86
N LEU A 54 -41.87 -41.68 30.08
CA LEU A 54 -43.23 -41.77 29.55
C LEU A 54 -43.42 -42.99 28.64
N HIS A 55 -42.44 -43.28 27.78
CA HIS A 55 -42.45 -44.51 26.96
C HIS A 55 -42.41 -45.79 27.82
N LEU A 56 -41.70 -45.78 28.95
CA LEU A 56 -41.64 -46.90 29.87
C LEU A 56 -42.98 -47.11 30.60
N GLN A 57 -43.61 -46.03 31.06
CA GLN A 57 -44.93 -46.04 31.69
C GLN A 57 -46.02 -46.56 30.74
N LEU A 58 -45.96 -46.15 29.46
CA LEU A 58 -46.84 -46.68 28.42
C LEU A 58 -46.66 -48.19 28.24
N ARG A 59 -45.42 -48.70 28.20
CA ARG A 59 -45.14 -50.14 28.07
C ARG A 59 -45.61 -50.95 29.28
N THR A 60 -45.49 -50.43 30.50
CA THR A 60 -45.99 -51.08 31.72
C THR A 60 -47.51 -51.08 31.78
N SER A 61 -48.17 -50.03 31.26
CA SER A 61 -49.64 -49.99 31.19
C SER A 61 -50.20 -51.03 30.19
N THR A 62 -49.51 -51.25 29.07
CA THR A 62 -49.91 -52.24 28.05
C THR A 62 -49.66 -53.70 28.44
N THR A 63 -48.80 -53.96 29.42
CA THR A 63 -48.52 -55.32 29.91
C THR A 63 -49.45 -55.74 31.06
N SER A 64 -50.14 -54.80 31.70
CA SER A 64 -51.12 -55.09 32.76
C SER A 64 -52.49 -55.59 32.26
N THR A 65 -52.73 -55.57 30.95
CA THR A 65 -54.01 -55.95 30.33
C THR A 65 -54.05 -57.37 29.74
N SER A 66 -53.01 -58.20 29.90
CA SER A 66 -52.93 -59.51 29.22
C SER A 66 -52.89 -60.76 30.13
N SER A 67 -53.28 -60.69 31.40
CA SER A 67 -53.38 -61.89 32.26
C SER A 67 -54.82 -62.14 32.73
N LEU A 68 -55.58 -62.89 31.93
CA LEU A 68 -56.80 -63.59 32.39
C LEU A 68 -56.36 -64.88 33.12
N PRO A 69 -56.89 -65.23 34.31
CA PRO A 69 -56.63 -66.52 34.93
C PRO A 69 -57.59 -67.61 34.39
N PRO A 70 -57.20 -68.91 34.46
CA PRO A 70 -58.01 -70.01 33.94
C PRO A 70 -59.02 -70.57 34.97
N PHE A 71 -60.04 -71.24 34.44
CA PHE A 71 -61.13 -71.94 35.13
C PHE A 71 -60.68 -73.15 35.97
N SER A 72 -61.32 -73.35 37.13
CA SER A 72 -61.47 -74.66 37.82
C SER A 72 -62.69 -74.68 38.77
N SER A 73 -63.41 -75.82 38.81
CA SER A 73 -64.67 -76.15 39.53
C SER A 73 -64.43 -76.96 40.85
N PRO A 74 -65.44 -77.52 41.59
CA PRO A 74 -66.63 -76.92 42.26
C PRO A 74 -66.86 -77.31 43.78
N SER A 75 -67.77 -76.56 44.46
CA SER A 75 -68.59 -76.87 45.68
C SER A 75 -68.01 -76.74 47.12
N PRO A 76 -68.82 -76.60 48.22
CA PRO A 76 -70.27 -76.30 48.36
C PRO A 76 -70.60 -75.03 49.24
N SER A 77 -71.90 -74.70 49.30
CA SER A 77 -72.61 -73.53 49.88
C SER A 77 -72.62 -73.43 51.43
N PRO A 78 -72.91 -72.24 52.05
CA PRO A 78 -74.30 -71.75 52.33
C PRO A 78 -74.42 -70.19 52.44
N PRO A 79 -75.52 -69.62 52.99
CA PRO A 79 -76.87 -69.47 52.45
C PRO A 79 -77.19 -68.04 51.95
N SER A 80 -78.29 -67.93 51.21
CA SER A 80 -78.87 -66.73 50.58
C SER A 80 -79.43 -65.67 51.56
N PRO A 81 -79.26 -64.36 51.28
CA PRO A 81 -80.19 -63.30 51.65
C PRO A 81 -81.11 -62.91 50.45
N PRO A 82 -82.24 -62.21 50.71
CA PRO A 82 -83.40 -62.16 49.83
C PRO A 82 -83.18 -61.30 48.57
N PRO A 83 -84.01 -61.45 47.52
CA PRO A 83 -83.77 -60.81 46.23
C PRO A 83 -83.93 -59.29 46.34
N PRO A 84 -82.98 -58.49 45.81
CA PRO A 84 -83.26 -57.08 45.59
C PRO A 84 -84.22 -56.95 44.41
N THR A 85 -85.22 -56.10 44.57
CA THR A 85 -86.14 -55.67 43.52
C THR A 85 -85.37 -55.29 42.26
N SER A 86 -85.68 -55.92 41.13
CA SER A 86 -85.01 -55.84 39.82
C SER A 86 -84.94 -54.45 39.18
N SER A 87 -85.54 -53.43 39.81
CA SER A 87 -85.61 -52.05 39.29
C SER A 87 -84.42 -51.18 39.72
N SER A 88 -83.93 -51.28 40.97
CA SER A 88 -82.87 -50.36 41.46
C SER A 88 -81.45 -50.77 41.05
N ALA A 89 -81.18 -52.07 40.91
CA ALA A 89 -79.90 -52.57 40.42
C ALA A 89 -79.69 -52.27 38.93
N ALA A 90 -80.77 -52.36 38.13
CA ALA A 90 -80.74 -52.03 36.71
C ALA A 90 -80.50 -50.53 36.45
N LEU A 91 -81.07 -49.65 37.29
CA LEU A 91 -80.83 -48.19 37.21
C LEU A 91 -79.40 -47.82 37.61
N ARG A 92 -78.83 -48.42 38.67
CA ARG A 92 -77.43 -48.21 39.06
C ARG A 92 -76.44 -48.69 37.99
N LEU A 93 -76.68 -49.85 37.39
CA LEU A 93 -75.90 -50.36 36.26
C LEU A 93 -76.02 -49.45 35.03
N GLY A 94 -77.21 -48.88 34.78
CA GLY A 94 -77.41 -47.89 33.71
C GLY A 94 -76.57 -46.62 33.91
N GLU A 95 -76.58 -46.05 35.11
CA GLU A 95 -75.77 -44.88 35.46
C GLU A 95 -74.26 -45.18 35.36
N GLU A 96 -73.80 -46.32 35.85
CA GLU A 96 -72.41 -46.76 35.71
C GLU A 96 -72.00 -46.92 34.23
N VAL A 97 -72.87 -47.49 33.39
CA VAL A 97 -72.60 -47.62 31.95
C VAL A 97 -72.54 -46.27 31.26
N THR A 98 -73.39 -45.31 31.61
CA THR A 98 -73.34 -43.95 31.01
C THR A 98 -72.11 -43.16 31.45
N THR A 99 -71.71 -43.25 32.73
CA THR A 99 -70.50 -42.60 33.24
C THR A 99 -69.24 -43.20 32.63
N LEU A 100 -69.19 -44.53 32.45
CA LEU A 100 -68.11 -45.20 31.73
C LEU A 100 -68.06 -44.79 30.26
N ARG A 101 -69.21 -44.69 29.56
CA ARG A 101 -69.25 -44.21 28.17
C ARG A 101 -68.72 -42.79 28.02
N LEU A 102 -69.07 -41.89 28.94
CA LEU A 102 -68.52 -40.53 28.98
C LEU A 102 -67.00 -40.54 29.21
N ARG A 103 -66.52 -41.37 30.15
CA ARG A 103 -65.09 -41.53 30.44
C ARG A 103 -64.33 -42.03 29.21
N VAL A 104 -64.85 -43.04 28.52
CA VAL A 104 -64.28 -43.58 27.27
C VAL A 104 -64.23 -42.49 26.19
N SER A 105 -65.31 -41.75 25.98
CA SER A 105 -65.34 -40.64 25.01
C SER A 105 -64.30 -39.55 25.33
N THR A 106 -64.14 -39.19 26.61
CA THR A 106 -63.10 -38.22 27.01
C THR A 106 -61.69 -38.75 26.79
N LEU A 107 -61.44 -40.04 27.05
CA LEU A 107 -60.14 -40.67 26.80
C LEU A 107 -59.83 -40.77 25.31
N GLU A 108 -60.82 -41.11 24.48
CA GLU A 108 -60.68 -41.12 23.02
C GLU A 108 -60.34 -39.72 22.48
N SER A 109 -60.99 -38.66 22.99
CA SER A 109 -60.67 -37.28 22.63
C SER A 109 -59.23 -36.90 23.03
N GLN A 110 -58.78 -37.31 24.22
CA GLN A 110 -57.41 -37.08 24.68
C GLN A 110 -56.39 -37.86 23.84
N LEU A 111 -56.68 -39.11 23.49
CA LEU A 111 -55.85 -39.95 22.63
C LEU A 111 -55.72 -39.37 21.21
N LEU A 112 -56.81 -38.83 20.66
CA LEU A 112 -56.78 -38.17 19.35
C LEU A 112 -55.92 -36.90 19.39
N LYS A 113 -56.01 -36.11 20.46
CA LYS A 113 -55.17 -34.91 20.67
C LYS A 113 -53.70 -35.27 20.83
N SER A 114 -53.36 -36.32 21.57
CA SER A 114 -51.97 -36.76 21.74
C SER A 114 -51.41 -37.35 20.43
N SER A 115 -52.20 -38.13 19.69
CA SER A 115 -51.82 -38.65 18.37
C SER A 115 -51.51 -37.52 17.36
N ARG A 116 -52.34 -36.47 17.32
CA ARG A 116 -52.07 -35.28 16.48
C ARG A 116 -50.77 -34.56 16.88
N LYS A 117 -50.49 -34.41 18.19
CA LYS A 117 -49.23 -33.82 18.67
C LYS A 117 -48.02 -34.68 18.29
N LEU A 118 -48.12 -36.00 18.39
CA LEU A 118 -47.06 -36.92 18.00
C LEU A 118 -46.78 -36.87 16.49
N SER A 119 -47.83 -36.78 15.67
CA SER A 119 -47.70 -36.55 14.23
C SER A 119 -46.97 -35.25 13.91
N LEU A 120 -47.33 -34.15 14.59
CA LEU A 120 -46.66 -32.85 14.42
C LEU A 120 -45.17 -32.94 14.82
N HIS A 121 -44.87 -33.52 15.98
CA HIS A 121 -43.48 -33.69 16.42
C HIS A 121 -42.67 -34.57 15.47
N SER A 122 -43.26 -35.66 14.96
CA SER A 122 -42.61 -36.52 13.96
C SER A 122 -42.23 -35.72 12.71
N ALA A 123 -43.13 -34.90 12.18
CA ALA A 123 -42.85 -34.02 11.04
C ALA A 123 -41.73 -33.01 11.34
N THR A 124 -41.73 -32.39 12.53
CA THR A 124 -40.67 -31.46 12.93
C THR A 124 -39.30 -32.15 13.07
N ILE A 125 -39.27 -33.37 13.60
CA ILE A 125 -38.04 -34.15 13.72
C ILE A 125 -37.49 -34.47 12.33
N SER A 126 -38.35 -34.89 11.38
CA SER A 126 -37.94 -35.13 10.00
C SER A 126 -37.34 -33.88 9.34
N SER A 127 -37.95 -32.71 9.54
CA SER A 127 -37.40 -31.43 9.05
C SER A 127 -36.02 -31.14 9.66
N LEU A 128 -35.89 -31.23 10.99
CA LEU A 128 -34.62 -30.96 11.67
C LEU A 128 -33.53 -31.96 11.28
N THR A 129 -33.88 -33.22 10.97
CA THR A 129 -32.91 -34.19 10.46
C THR A 129 -32.41 -33.84 9.07
N ALA A 130 -33.28 -33.31 8.19
CA ALA A 130 -32.86 -32.83 6.88
C ALA A 130 -31.92 -31.62 7.00
N ASP A 131 -32.27 -30.64 7.84
CA ASP A 131 -31.44 -29.44 8.08
C ASP A 131 -30.07 -29.81 8.67
N ARG A 132 -30.02 -30.83 9.53
CA ARG A 132 -28.77 -31.35 10.10
C ARG A 132 -27.86 -31.96 9.03
N GLU A 133 -28.40 -32.74 8.10
CA GLU A 133 -27.59 -33.33 7.02
C GLU A 133 -27.09 -32.27 6.04
N VAL A 134 -27.90 -31.25 5.72
CA VAL A 134 -27.45 -30.09 4.92
C VAL A 134 -26.33 -29.34 5.62
N SER A 135 -26.48 -29.06 6.92
CA SER A 135 -25.45 -28.38 7.72
C SER A 135 -24.15 -29.19 7.79
N LYS A 136 -24.26 -30.52 7.90
CA LYS A 136 -23.11 -31.43 7.92
C LYS A 136 -22.38 -31.45 6.57
N ALA A 137 -23.11 -31.45 5.46
CA ALA A 137 -22.53 -31.34 4.12
C ALA A 137 -21.79 -30.00 3.94
N SER A 138 -22.39 -28.90 4.40
CA SER A 138 -21.76 -27.57 4.35
C SER A 138 -20.49 -27.50 5.20
N MET A 139 -20.49 -28.05 6.42
CA MET A 139 -19.26 -28.11 7.23
C MET A 139 -18.16 -28.95 6.59
N LYS A 140 -18.51 -30.03 5.89
CA LYS A 140 -17.54 -30.85 5.17
C LYS A 140 -16.90 -30.07 4.02
N ALA A 141 -17.70 -29.34 3.24
CA ALA A 141 -17.18 -28.50 2.15
C ALA A 141 -16.23 -27.41 2.67
N LEU A 142 -16.58 -26.74 3.78
CA LEU A 142 -15.70 -25.75 4.44
C LEU A 142 -14.41 -26.39 4.98
N HIS A 143 -14.48 -27.63 5.46
CA HIS A 143 -13.29 -28.36 5.92
C HIS A 143 -12.35 -28.68 4.75
N ASP A 144 -12.90 -29.13 3.62
CA ASP A 144 -12.12 -29.43 2.42
C ASP A 144 -11.45 -28.14 1.87
N GLU A 145 -12.16 -27.00 1.88
CA GLU A 145 -11.62 -25.69 1.48
C GLU A 145 -10.54 -25.15 2.45
N LEU A 146 -10.65 -25.47 3.74
CA LEU A 146 -9.61 -25.14 4.72
C LEU A 146 -8.34 -25.97 4.48
N GLU A 147 -8.48 -27.25 4.12
CA GLU A 147 -7.34 -28.12 3.82
C GLU A 147 -6.63 -27.72 2.52
N THR A 148 -7.37 -27.33 1.48
CA THR A 148 -6.74 -26.77 0.25
C THR A 148 -5.98 -25.49 0.56
N SER A 149 -6.57 -24.57 1.34
CA SER A 149 -5.92 -23.33 1.77
C SER A 149 -4.66 -23.59 2.61
N ARG A 150 -4.66 -24.63 3.45
CA ARG A 150 -3.48 -25.06 4.23
C ARG A 150 -2.36 -25.57 3.34
N LEU A 151 -2.67 -26.35 2.31
CA LEU A 151 -1.71 -26.84 1.33
C LEU A 151 -1.10 -25.70 0.51
N GLU A 152 -1.90 -24.70 0.13
CA GLU A 152 -1.38 -23.50 -0.53
C GLU A 152 -0.45 -22.70 0.38
N CYS A 153 -0.82 -22.52 1.65
CA CYS A 153 0.05 -21.87 2.63
C CYS A 153 1.38 -22.61 2.84
N SER A 154 1.38 -23.94 2.87
CA SER A 154 2.61 -24.72 3.02
C SER A 154 3.50 -24.61 1.78
N ARG A 155 2.90 -24.59 0.58
CA ARG A 155 3.63 -24.33 -0.67
C ARG A 155 4.27 -22.95 -0.68
N PHE A 156 3.54 -21.90 -0.33
CA PHE A 156 4.10 -20.54 -0.26
C PHE A 156 5.22 -20.41 0.76
N ARG A 157 5.14 -21.13 1.90
CA ARG A 157 6.24 -21.18 2.87
C ARG A 157 7.49 -21.81 2.26
N SER A 158 7.35 -22.94 1.57
CA SER A 158 8.47 -23.59 0.90
C SER A 158 9.11 -22.71 -0.19
N GLU A 159 8.29 -22.02 -1.00
CA GLU A 159 8.80 -21.10 -2.04
C GLU A 159 9.55 -19.92 -1.42
N ARG A 160 9.04 -19.36 -0.31
CA ARG A 160 9.71 -18.29 0.43
C ARG A 160 11.03 -18.74 1.03
N ASP A 161 11.09 -19.92 1.63
CA ASP A 161 12.31 -20.44 2.25
C ASP A 161 13.39 -20.74 1.18
N LEU A 162 12.98 -21.19 -0.02
CA LEU A 162 13.88 -21.34 -1.17
C LEU A 162 14.41 -19.99 -1.67
N ALA A 163 13.56 -18.97 -1.75
CA ALA A 163 13.96 -17.61 -2.12
C ALA A 163 14.96 -17.02 -1.12
N HIS A 164 14.69 -17.14 0.18
CA HIS A 164 15.62 -16.69 1.23
C HIS A 164 16.96 -17.43 1.20
N SER A 165 16.96 -18.73 0.90
CA SER A 165 18.20 -19.48 0.69
C SER A 165 19.00 -18.94 -0.51
N GLY A 166 18.32 -18.62 -1.61
CA GLY A 166 18.93 -18.00 -2.79
C GLY A 166 19.49 -16.60 -2.51
N GLU A 167 18.75 -15.76 -1.79
CA GLU A 167 19.19 -14.42 -1.35
C GLU A 167 20.42 -14.50 -0.44
N ASN A 168 20.43 -15.41 0.53
CA ASN A 168 21.57 -15.61 1.41
C ASN A 168 22.81 -16.08 0.63
N ALA A 169 22.65 -17.00 -0.33
CA ALA A 169 23.74 -17.43 -1.18
C ALA A 169 24.29 -16.30 -2.07
N MET A 170 23.42 -15.39 -2.55
CA MET A 170 23.84 -14.21 -3.30
C MET A 170 24.57 -13.20 -2.41
N LEU A 171 24.07 -12.96 -1.20
CA LEU A 171 24.71 -12.10 -0.21
C LEU A 171 26.11 -12.59 0.14
N GLU A 172 26.28 -13.89 0.38
CA GLU A 172 27.60 -14.49 0.63
C GLU A 172 28.58 -14.27 -0.53
N ARG A 173 28.12 -14.40 -1.79
CA ARG A 173 28.96 -14.09 -2.97
C ARG A 173 29.36 -12.62 -3.02
N VAL A 174 28.41 -11.71 -2.81
CA VAL A 174 28.68 -10.26 -2.82
C VAL A 174 29.62 -9.87 -1.68
N MET A 175 29.46 -10.47 -0.49
CA MET A 175 30.36 -10.24 0.63
C MET A 175 31.77 -10.74 0.33
N SER A 176 31.91 -11.92 -0.28
CA SER A 176 33.20 -12.45 -0.73
C SER A 176 33.89 -11.53 -1.74
N GLU A 177 33.13 -11.00 -2.72
CA GLU A 177 33.66 -10.04 -3.70
C GLU A 177 34.07 -8.72 -3.05
N LYS A 178 33.27 -8.20 -2.11
CA LYS A 178 33.61 -6.98 -1.38
C LYS A 178 34.89 -7.12 -0.56
N VAL A 179 35.11 -8.27 0.08
CA VAL A 179 36.34 -8.55 0.81
C VAL A 179 37.55 -8.52 -0.14
N LYS A 180 37.45 -9.17 -1.32
CA LYS A 180 38.51 -9.12 -2.34
C LYS A 180 38.79 -7.70 -2.83
N CYS A 181 37.75 -6.90 -3.07
CA CYS A 181 37.93 -5.50 -3.47
C CYS A 181 38.57 -4.66 -2.34
N ALA A 182 38.21 -4.90 -1.08
CA ALA A 182 38.82 -4.20 0.05
C ALA A 182 40.32 -4.51 0.15
N GLU A 183 40.73 -5.77 -0.02
CA GLU A 183 42.13 -6.18 -0.08
C GLU A 183 42.89 -5.50 -1.24
N GLN A 184 42.27 -5.40 -2.43
CA GLN A 184 42.84 -4.69 -3.56
C GLN A 184 43.04 -3.19 -3.28
N VAL A 185 42.06 -2.54 -2.68
CA VAL A 185 42.14 -1.13 -2.30
C VAL A 185 43.23 -0.91 -1.25
N GLN A 186 43.36 -1.80 -0.27
CA GLN A 186 44.44 -1.74 0.71
C GLN A 186 45.82 -1.84 0.04
N ASN A 187 46.01 -2.79 -0.87
CA ASN A 187 47.25 -2.93 -1.64
C ASN A 187 47.58 -1.68 -2.46
N ILE A 188 46.58 -1.07 -3.11
CA ILE A 188 46.77 0.19 -3.86
C ILE A 188 47.15 1.33 -2.93
N THR A 189 46.54 1.41 -1.75
CA THR A 189 46.83 2.45 -0.76
C THR A 189 48.26 2.32 -0.25
N GLU A 190 48.73 1.10 0.04
CA GLU A 190 50.11 0.83 0.44
C GLU A 190 51.13 1.15 -0.67
N MET A 191 50.76 0.95 -1.95
CA MET A 191 51.59 1.40 -3.08
C MET A 191 51.63 2.92 -3.16
N LEU A 192 50.49 3.59 -2.98
CA LEU A 192 50.42 5.05 -3.02
C LEU A 192 51.28 5.68 -1.92
N ASP A 193 51.23 5.14 -0.70
CA ASP A 193 52.06 5.59 0.42
C ASP A 193 53.57 5.44 0.13
N ARG A 194 53.97 4.37 -0.57
CA ARG A 194 55.36 4.20 -1.03
C ARG A 194 55.74 5.29 -2.03
N VAL A 195 54.90 5.56 -3.02
CA VAL A 195 55.15 6.61 -4.01
C VAL A 195 55.20 7.99 -3.35
N VAL A 196 54.31 8.27 -2.40
CA VAL A 196 54.31 9.54 -1.65
C VAL A 196 55.61 9.73 -0.87
N LYS A 197 56.11 8.68 -0.21
CA LYS A 197 57.41 8.71 0.48
C LYS A 197 58.57 8.94 -0.48
N GLU A 198 58.55 8.31 -1.65
CA GLU A 198 59.57 8.50 -2.68
C GLU A 198 59.55 9.91 -3.26
N CYS A 199 58.36 10.47 -3.53
CA CYS A 199 58.21 11.87 -3.93
C CYS A 199 58.68 12.85 -2.85
N ALA A 200 58.43 12.57 -1.56
CA ALA A 200 58.91 13.40 -0.46
C ALA A 200 60.45 13.38 -0.37
N TRP A 201 61.06 12.20 -0.52
CA TRP A 201 62.51 12.05 -0.59
C TRP A 201 63.13 12.81 -1.79
N LEU A 202 62.52 12.71 -2.97
CA LEU A 202 62.96 13.44 -4.16
C LEU A 202 62.84 14.97 -3.98
N ARG A 203 61.82 15.45 -3.27
CA ARG A 203 61.69 16.88 -2.92
C ARG A 203 62.80 17.34 -1.99
N GLU A 204 63.14 16.56 -0.96
CA GLU A 204 64.24 16.89 -0.05
C GLU A 204 65.59 16.94 -0.79
N GLN A 205 65.84 15.99 -1.70
CA GLN A 205 67.00 16.03 -2.60
C GLN A 205 67.00 17.25 -3.53
N GLY A 206 65.83 17.68 -4.00
CA GLY A 206 65.66 18.90 -4.79
C GLY A 206 65.99 20.15 -3.98
N GLU A 207 65.46 20.26 -2.76
CA GLU A 207 65.73 21.38 -1.86
C GLU A 207 67.21 21.48 -1.46
N ASP A 208 67.88 20.35 -1.22
CA ASP A 208 69.32 20.31 -0.93
C ASP A 208 70.15 20.77 -2.14
N LYS A 209 69.74 20.37 -3.36
CA LYS A 209 70.35 20.86 -4.60
C LYS A 209 70.11 22.35 -4.79
N ASP A 210 68.90 22.85 -4.54
CA ASP A 210 68.56 24.27 -4.62
C ASP A 210 69.35 25.10 -3.59
N ARG A 211 69.57 24.58 -2.37
CA ARG A 211 70.47 25.22 -1.39
C ARG A 211 71.91 25.27 -1.90
N ARG A 212 72.40 24.19 -2.51
CA ARG A 212 73.74 24.13 -3.11
C ARG A 212 73.88 25.14 -4.25
N ILE A 213 72.85 25.26 -5.10
CA ILE A 213 72.78 26.25 -6.18
C ILE A 213 72.79 27.65 -5.60
N LYS A 214 71.94 27.98 -4.63
CA LYS A 214 71.94 29.30 -3.97
C LYS A 214 73.26 29.64 -3.29
N GLU A 215 73.94 28.66 -2.71
CA GLU A 215 75.27 28.89 -2.13
C GLU A 215 76.34 29.09 -3.21
N LEU A 216 76.24 28.41 -4.35
CA LEU A 216 77.08 28.65 -5.52
C LEU A 216 76.78 30.01 -6.15
N GLU A 217 75.51 30.41 -6.27
CA GLU A 217 75.07 31.74 -6.71
C GLU A 217 75.59 32.83 -5.77
N ARG A 218 75.55 32.62 -4.45
CA ARG A 218 76.16 33.54 -3.47
C ARG A 218 77.68 33.65 -3.64
N LYS A 219 78.34 32.55 -4.04
CA LYS A 219 79.79 32.53 -4.33
C LYS A 219 80.11 33.12 -5.70
N LEU A 220 79.19 33.07 -6.65
CA LEU A 220 79.29 33.68 -7.98
C LEU A 220 78.84 35.15 -7.98
N GLY A 221 78.09 35.59 -6.97
CA GLY A 221 77.51 36.92 -6.83
C GLY A 221 78.49 38.03 -6.44
N THR A 222 79.59 38.15 -7.18
CA THR A 222 79.99 39.46 -7.69
C THR A 222 79.51 39.51 -9.14
N GLU A 223 78.57 40.41 -9.40
CA GLU A 223 77.92 40.74 -10.68
C GLU A 223 76.52 40.12 -10.91
N ASP A 224 75.52 40.93 -10.57
CA ASP A 224 74.13 40.83 -11.05
C ASP A 224 74.10 40.99 -12.59
N PRO A 225 73.30 40.18 -13.33
CA PRO A 225 71.90 40.59 -13.56
C PRO A 225 70.94 39.41 -13.81
N VAL A 226 70.19 38.95 -12.80
CA VAL A 226 69.08 37.97 -12.99
C VAL A 226 67.73 38.51 -12.49
N LYS A 227 67.65 39.82 -12.22
CA LYS A 227 66.39 40.52 -11.91
C LYS A 227 65.44 40.67 -13.11
N ALA A 228 65.83 40.22 -14.31
CA ALA A 228 65.03 40.36 -15.53
C ALA A 228 64.31 39.07 -15.99
N PHE A 229 64.40 37.96 -15.24
CA PHE A 229 63.78 36.67 -15.65
C PHE A 229 62.70 36.16 -14.67
N MET A 230 62.44 36.88 -13.56
CA MET A 230 61.51 36.49 -12.49
C MET A 230 60.20 37.28 -12.51
N GLU A 231 59.67 37.60 -13.69
CA GLU A 231 58.31 38.14 -13.85
C GLU A 231 57.38 37.28 -14.73
N GLU A 232 57.84 36.11 -15.22
CA GLU A 232 57.04 35.26 -16.14
C GLU A 232 56.49 33.96 -15.51
N SER A 233 56.43 33.84 -14.18
CA SER A 233 55.99 32.60 -13.51
C SER A 233 55.06 32.80 -12.30
N ALA A 234 54.32 33.91 -12.27
CA ALA A 234 53.31 34.21 -11.24
C ALA A 234 51.86 34.15 -11.77
N GLY A 235 51.57 33.23 -12.70
CA GLY A 235 50.27 33.14 -13.35
C GLY A 235 49.75 31.71 -13.51
N GLN A 236 49.71 30.90 -12.45
CA GLN A 236 48.92 29.64 -12.45
C GLN A 236 48.78 29.04 -11.04
N ARG A 237 48.02 29.69 -10.16
CA ARG A 237 47.42 29.03 -8.97
C ARG A 237 46.09 29.67 -8.65
N GLY A 238 45.02 29.07 -9.14
CA GLY A 238 43.66 29.46 -8.79
C GLY A 238 42.63 29.02 -9.83
N SER A 239 42.30 27.72 -9.85
CA SER A 239 40.97 27.22 -10.26
C SER A 239 40.98 25.69 -10.15
N ALA A 240 40.71 25.19 -8.96
CA ALA A 240 40.36 23.79 -8.74
C ALA A 240 39.09 23.80 -7.86
N GLY A 241 37.94 24.00 -8.51
CA GLY A 241 36.66 24.09 -7.83
C GLY A 241 35.42 24.38 -8.70
N GLU A 242 35.54 24.47 -10.04
CA GLU A 242 34.42 24.83 -10.93
C GLU A 242 33.83 23.65 -11.74
N ALA A 243 34.23 22.41 -11.47
CA ALA A 243 33.79 21.26 -12.25
C ALA A 243 32.71 20.46 -11.52
N PHE A 244 31.48 20.95 -11.45
CA PHE A 244 30.34 20.05 -11.13
C PHE A 244 29.02 20.31 -11.87
N PHE A 245 28.87 21.37 -12.67
CA PHE A 245 27.71 21.51 -13.58
C PHE A 245 27.99 22.12 -14.95
N LEU A 246 29.23 22.53 -15.23
CA LEU A 246 29.66 23.02 -16.54
C LEU A 246 30.90 22.21 -16.94
N SER A 247 30.67 21.04 -17.54
CA SER A 247 31.66 20.57 -18.52
C SER A 247 31.47 21.43 -19.77
N ASP A 248 32.55 21.75 -20.49
CA ASP A 248 32.65 22.67 -21.65
C ASP A 248 31.75 22.36 -22.87
N THR A 249 30.64 21.65 -22.69
CA THR A 249 29.69 21.25 -23.74
C THR A 249 28.22 21.51 -23.36
N THR A 250 27.93 22.50 -22.51
CA THR A 250 26.55 22.95 -22.31
C THR A 250 26.08 23.79 -23.49
N VAL A 251 25.45 23.13 -24.47
CA VAL A 251 24.77 23.82 -25.58
C VAL A 251 23.43 24.31 -25.07
N ILE A 252 23.33 25.62 -24.77
CA ILE A 252 22.04 26.25 -24.52
C ILE A 252 21.30 26.31 -25.86
N PRO A 253 20.17 25.63 -26.03
CA PRO A 253 19.43 25.66 -27.29
C PRO A 253 18.88 27.07 -27.53
N THR A 254 19.41 27.75 -28.54
CA THR A 254 18.99 29.10 -28.95
C THR A 254 17.87 29.11 -29.98
N SER A 255 17.58 27.96 -30.61
CA SER A 255 16.56 27.82 -31.66
C SER A 255 15.46 26.82 -31.28
N LEU A 256 14.20 27.25 -31.44
CA LEU A 256 13.02 26.40 -31.30
C LEU A 256 13.02 25.37 -32.43
N LYS A 257 13.13 24.07 -32.08
CA LYS A 257 13.17 22.99 -33.07
C LYS A 257 11.79 22.53 -33.53
N ALA A 258 10.80 22.52 -32.64
CA ALA A 258 9.45 22.09 -32.96
C ALA A 258 8.44 22.71 -31.98
N LEU A 259 7.33 23.24 -32.51
CA LEU A 259 6.18 23.66 -31.71
C LEU A 259 5.08 22.60 -31.83
N ILE A 260 4.71 22.00 -30.71
CA ILE A 260 3.67 20.99 -30.66
C ILE A 260 2.51 21.56 -29.86
N ARG A 261 1.30 21.54 -30.43
CA ARG A 261 0.06 21.94 -29.77
C ARG A 261 -0.82 20.71 -29.52
N PRO A 262 -0.46 19.87 -28.53
CA PRO A 262 -1.21 18.64 -28.28
C PRO A 262 -2.59 18.92 -27.69
N HIS A 263 -2.75 20.01 -26.93
CA HIS A 263 -3.93 20.30 -26.12
C HIS A 263 -4.65 21.58 -26.54
N THR A 264 -5.94 21.67 -26.21
CA THR A 264 -6.77 22.86 -26.50
C THR A 264 -6.64 23.93 -25.42
N THR A 265 -6.24 23.52 -24.22
CA THR A 265 -6.02 24.39 -23.06
C THR A 265 -4.58 24.28 -22.55
N GLU A 266 -4.29 24.92 -21.42
CA GLU A 266 -2.96 24.88 -20.81
C GLU A 266 -2.50 23.45 -20.48
N VAL A 267 -1.19 23.24 -20.61
CA VAL A 267 -0.53 21.99 -20.25
C VAL A 267 -0.04 22.11 -18.81
N THR A 268 -0.50 21.24 -17.94
CA THR A 268 -0.27 21.30 -16.50
C THR A 268 1.02 20.56 -16.13
N SER A 269 1.25 19.39 -16.72
CA SER A 269 2.48 18.63 -16.50
C SER A 269 3.02 18.01 -17.77
N LEU A 270 4.35 17.98 -17.84
CA LEU A 270 5.15 17.32 -18.86
C LEU A 270 6.14 16.37 -18.17
N THR A 271 6.22 15.15 -18.68
CA THR A 271 7.13 14.12 -18.20
C THR A 271 7.77 13.40 -19.38
N LEU A 272 9.09 13.28 -19.36
CA LEU A 272 9.85 12.52 -20.35
C LEU A 272 9.88 11.04 -19.97
N SER A 273 9.73 10.16 -20.95
CA SER A 273 9.87 8.73 -20.71
C SER A 273 11.30 8.40 -20.30
N SER A 274 11.44 7.57 -19.28
CA SER A 274 12.75 7.12 -18.80
C SER A 274 13.44 6.16 -19.76
N SER A 275 12.67 5.49 -20.63
CA SER A 275 13.17 4.48 -21.56
C SER A 275 13.36 5.00 -22.99
N ASP A 276 12.57 5.98 -23.41
CA ASP A 276 12.63 6.55 -24.75
C ASP A 276 12.70 8.08 -24.65
N PRO A 277 13.86 8.69 -24.95
CA PRO A 277 14.05 10.14 -24.81
C PRO A 277 13.16 10.94 -25.76
N ASP A 278 12.67 10.34 -26.84
CA ASP A 278 11.81 11.00 -27.82
C ASP A 278 10.31 10.96 -27.46
N THR A 279 9.94 10.22 -26.41
CA THR A 279 8.56 10.05 -25.97
C THR A 279 8.27 10.89 -24.72
N VAL A 280 7.23 11.71 -24.82
CA VAL A 280 6.81 12.67 -23.80
C VAL A 280 5.34 12.45 -23.45
N LEU A 281 5.04 12.39 -22.15
CA LEU A 281 3.68 12.46 -21.64
C LEU A 281 3.35 13.92 -21.29
N THR A 282 2.27 14.42 -21.88
CA THR A 282 1.69 15.74 -21.60
C THR A 282 0.32 15.56 -20.96
N THR A 283 -0.01 16.39 -19.99
CA THR A 283 -1.31 16.41 -19.30
C THR A 283 -1.83 17.83 -19.31
N SER A 284 -3.14 18.01 -19.41
CA SER A 284 -3.75 19.32 -19.58
C SER A 284 -4.99 19.54 -18.73
N SER A 285 -5.31 20.81 -18.52
CA SER A 285 -6.57 21.27 -17.95
C SER A 285 -7.79 20.90 -18.82
N ASP A 286 -7.59 20.46 -20.08
CA ASP A 286 -8.66 19.96 -20.96
C ASP A 286 -9.17 18.56 -20.55
N GLY A 287 -8.55 17.96 -19.54
CA GLY A 287 -8.89 16.65 -19.01
C GLY A 287 -8.37 15.49 -19.84
N THR A 288 -7.44 15.74 -20.76
CA THR A 288 -6.77 14.72 -21.55
C THR A 288 -5.28 14.67 -21.22
N ALA A 289 -4.70 13.49 -21.37
CA ALA A 289 -3.26 13.31 -21.37
C ALA A 289 -2.83 12.73 -22.71
N LYS A 290 -1.72 13.20 -23.27
CA LYS A 290 -1.25 12.80 -24.60
C LYS A 290 0.17 12.32 -24.56
N ILE A 291 0.40 11.17 -25.20
CA ILE A 291 1.73 10.62 -25.44
C ILE A 291 2.19 11.11 -26.80
N VAL A 292 3.22 11.94 -26.80
CA VAL A 292 3.81 12.56 -27.98
C VAL A 292 5.16 11.93 -28.23
N CYS A 293 5.41 11.48 -29.45
CA CYS A 293 6.70 10.94 -29.86
C CYS A 293 7.17 11.62 -31.14
N LYS A 294 8.39 12.16 -31.13
CA LYS A 294 8.99 12.86 -32.29
C LYS A 294 8.07 13.92 -32.91
N GLY A 295 7.38 14.70 -32.09
CA GLY A 295 6.46 15.76 -32.55
C GLY A 295 5.04 15.33 -32.88
N THR A 296 4.76 14.02 -32.91
CA THR A 296 3.44 13.48 -33.28
C THR A 296 2.71 12.88 -32.08
N VAL A 297 1.40 13.13 -31.96
CA VAL A 297 0.56 12.53 -30.91
C VAL A 297 0.30 11.06 -31.27
N LYS A 298 0.88 10.14 -30.51
CA LYS A 298 0.69 8.69 -30.70
C LYS A 298 -0.56 8.16 -30.02
N ALA A 299 -0.85 8.66 -28.81
CA ALA A 299 -2.00 8.21 -28.05
C ALA A 299 -2.62 9.37 -27.25
N SER A 300 -3.94 9.33 -27.12
CA SER A 300 -4.70 10.23 -26.26
C SER A 300 -5.33 9.41 -25.14
N LEU A 301 -4.87 9.63 -23.92
CA LEU A 301 -5.38 9.03 -22.70
C LEU A 301 -6.55 9.89 -22.20
N THR A 302 -7.74 9.29 -22.12
CA THR A 302 -8.90 9.94 -21.52
C THR A 302 -9.24 9.24 -20.21
N PRO A 303 -9.32 9.96 -19.08
CA PRO A 303 -9.77 9.39 -17.82
C PRO A 303 -11.20 8.86 -17.97
N GLY A 304 -11.43 7.64 -17.50
CA GLY A 304 -12.73 6.99 -17.51
C GLY A 304 -13.46 7.25 -16.21
N GLY A 305 -14.47 8.12 -16.24
CA GLY A 305 -15.34 8.39 -15.10
C GLY A 305 -16.60 9.14 -15.54
N GLY A 306 -17.77 8.76 -15.02
CA GLY A 306 -19.08 9.33 -15.39
C GLY A 306 -19.31 10.81 -14.99
N ARG A 307 -18.25 11.57 -14.66
CA ARG A 307 -18.32 12.97 -14.21
C ARG A 307 -17.50 13.93 -15.09
N GLY A 308 -17.67 13.85 -16.41
CA GLY A 308 -17.07 14.79 -17.35
C GLY A 308 -15.53 14.81 -17.35
N LEU A 309 -14.93 15.59 -18.27
CA LEU A 309 -13.48 15.76 -18.32
C LEU A 309 -13.06 16.77 -17.25
N GLN A 310 -12.33 16.30 -16.24
CA GLN A 310 -11.76 17.12 -15.17
C GLN A 310 -10.28 17.40 -15.45
N PRO A 311 -9.76 18.58 -15.06
CA PRO A 311 -8.37 18.95 -15.33
C PRO A 311 -7.39 17.98 -14.68
N LEU A 312 -6.40 17.55 -15.47
CA LEU A 312 -5.32 16.68 -15.03
C LEU A 312 -4.18 17.54 -14.50
N LEU A 313 -3.55 17.14 -13.39
CA LEU A 313 -2.54 17.95 -12.72
C LEU A 313 -1.13 17.41 -12.88
N CYS A 314 -1.00 16.09 -12.97
CA CYS A 314 0.28 15.42 -13.00
C CYS A 314 0.18 14.11 -13.78
N GLY A 315 1.28 13.70 -14.39
CA GLY A 315 1.37 12.43 -15.08
C GLY A 315 2.78 11.88 -15.06
N ASP A 316 2.87 10.55 -15.05
CA ASP A 316 4.12 9.84 -15.15
C ASP A 316 4.01 8.70 -16.16
N ILE A 317 5.11 8.44 -16.86
CA ILE A 317 5.18 7.41 -17.88
C ILE A 317 6.37 6.49 -17.59
N SER A 318 6.07 5.20 -17.48
CA SER A 318 7.04 4.12 -17.35
C SER A 318 6.91 3.17 -18.54
N LEU A 319 7.82 2.20 -18.65
CA LEU A 319 7.84 1.21 -19.73
C LEU A 319 6.51 0.45 -19.88
N GLN A 320 5.88 0.12 -18.75
CA GLN A 320 4.71 -0.76 -18.70
C GLN A 320 3.40 -0.03 -18.43
N ILE A 321 3.46 1.10 -17.74
CA ILE A 321 2.26 1.84 -17.30
C ILE A 321 2.45 3.34 -17.47
N SER A 322 1.36 4.03 -17.79
CA SER A 322 1.25 5.49 -17.67
C SER A 322 0.22 5.79 -16.60
N ALA A 323 0.50 6.73 -15.71
CA ALA A 323 -0.41 7.10 -14.64
C ALA A 323 -0.64 8.60 -14.60
N VAL A 324 -1.88 9.00 -14.36
CA VAL A 324 -2.30 10.40 -14.44
C VAL A 324 -3.17 10.75 -13.24
N GLY A 325 -2.82 11.81 -12.54
CA GLY A 325 -3.55 12.34 -11.38
C GLY A 325 -4.45 13.51 -11.77
N SER A 326 -5.67 13.51 -11.22
CA SER A 326 -6.72 14.48 -11.56
C SER A 326 -7.16 15.31 -10.35
N VAL A 327 -7.84 16.43 -10.63
CA VAL A 327 -8.55 17.23 -9.61
C VAL A 327 -9.69 16.46 -8.96
N ASP A 328 -10.23 15.44 -9.64
CA ASP A 328 -11.31 14.57 -9.14
C ASP A 328 -10.89 13.60 -8.02
N LYS A 329 -9.66 13.71 -7.52
CA LYS A 329 -9.07 12.89 -6.44
C LYS A 329 -8.74 11.46 -6.86
N THR A 330 -8.86 11.13 -8.13
CA THR A 330 -8.56 9.82 -8.68
C THR A 330 -7.23 9.82 -9.42
N ILE A 331 -6.69 8.61 -9.59
CA ILE A 331 -5.51 8.36 -10.42
C ILE A 331 -5.95 7.35 -11.48
N SER A 332 -5.80 7.72 -12.74
CA SER A 332 -6.06 6.83 -13.87
C SER A 332 -4.77 6.18 -14.32
N VAL A 333 -4.76 4.85 -14.38
CA VAL A 333 -3.62 4.04 -14.82
C VAL A 333 -3.95 3.39 -16.15
N TYR A 334 -3.02 3.47 -17.08
CA TYR A 334 -3.11 2.98 -18.44
C TYR A 334 -1.97 1.98 -18.67
N ALA A 335 -2.31 0.76 -19.10
CA ALA A 335 -1.31 -0.20 -19.54
C ALA A 335 -0.71 0.25 -20.88
N SER A 336 0.63 0.24 -20.96
CA SER A 336 1.35 0.40 -22.22
C SER A 336 1.29 -0.94 -22.94
N SER A 337 0.27 -1.16 -23.78
CA SER A 337 0.25 -2.33 -24.65
C SER A 337 1.37 -2.19 -25.68
N SER A 338 2.42 -2.99 -25.54
CA SER A 338 3.40 -3.26 -26.58
C SER A 338 2.73 -4.02 -27.73
N SER A 339 1.89 -3.33 -28.49
CA SER A 339 1.39 -3.81 -29.77
C SER A 339 1.58 -2.69 -30.79
N SER A 340 2.56 -2.95 -31.63
CA SER A 340 2.91 -2.28 -32.88
C SER A 340 1.72 -1.84 -33.72
N SER A 341 1.96 -0.72 -34.42
CA SER A 341 1.39 -0.36 -35.73
C SER A 341 -0.12 -0.26 -35.84
N SER A 342 -0.66 0.90 -35.47
CA SER A 342 -1.67 1.55 -36.31
C SER A 342 -1.35 3.05 -36.39
N ALA A 343 -1.31 3.59 -37.60
CA ALA A 343 -0.88 4.95 -37.91
C ALA A 343 -1.97 5.99 -37.57
N GLY A 344 -2.62 5.85 -36.41
CA GLY A 344 -3.67 6.73 -35.92
C GLY A 344 -3.56 6.93 -34.41
N ALA A 345 -3.82 8.16 -33.95
CA ALA A 345 -3.86 8.49 -32.54
C ALA A 345 -4.90 7.61 -31.82
N SER A 346 -4.45 6.61 -31.07
CA SER A 346 -5.33 5.68 -30.39
C SER A 346 -5.83 6.31 -29.09
N ILE A 347 -7.16 6.32 -28.88
CA ILE A 347 -7.75 6.78 -27.64
C ILE A 347 -7.72 5.63 -26.64
N LEU A 348 -6.90 5.74 -25.59
CA LEU A 348 -6.77 4.72 -24.56
C LEU A 348 -7.70 5.04 -23.39
N LYS A 349 -8.51 4.03 -23.03
CA LYS A 349 -9.31 4.05 -21.80
C LYS A 349 -8.45 3.57 -20.61
N PRO A 350 -8.72 4.03 -19.38
CA PRO A 350 -7.96 3.59 -18.23
C PRO A 350 -8.15 2.09 -18.01
N THR A 351 -7.05 1.41 -17.73
CA THR A 351 -7.06 0.01 -17.29
C THR A 351 -7.54 -0.08 -15.84
N LEU A 352 -7.24 0.95 -15.04
CA LEU A 352 -7.58 1.00 -13.63
C LEU A 352 -7.75 2.44 -13.16
N THR A 353 -8.76 2.68 -12.32
CA THR A 353 -8.99 3.97 -11.65
C THR A 353 -8.82 3.79 -10.15
N LEU A 354 -7.74 4.36 -9.60
CA LEU A 354 -7.44 4.31 -8.18
C LEU A 354 -8.21 5.42 -7.45
N GLN A 355 -8.98 5.03 -6.45
CA GLN A 355 -9.72 5.96 -5.59
C GLN A 355 -9.30 5.79 -4.13
N GLY A 356 -9.11 6.90 -3.43
CA GLY A 356 -8.74 6.87 -2.01
C GLY A 356 -8.18 8.17 -1.45
N HIS A 357 -7.79 9.13 -2.29
CA HIS A 357 -7.38 10.46 -1.83
C HIS A 357 -8.57 11.33 -1.45
N GLY A 358 -8.40 12.17 -0.42
CA GLY A 358 -9.44 13.09 0.06
C GLY A 358 -9.52 14.40 -0.72
N ALA A 359 -8.47 14.74 -1.47
CA ALA A 359 -8.32 15.96 -2.25
C ALA A 359 -7.56 15.70 -3.56
N LYS A 360 -7.40 16.74 -4.39
CA LYS A 360 -6.74 16.65 -5.69
C LYS A 360 -5.33 16.06 -5.61
N VAL A 361 -5.00 15.24 -6.60
CA VAL A 361 -3.70 14.54 -6.69
C VAL A 361 -2.69 15.47 -7.36
N THR A 362 -1.63 15.85 -6.65
CA THR A 362 -0.64 16.85 -7.09
C THR A 362 0.56 16.25 -7.79
N ALA A 363 0.90 15.01 -7.48
CA ALA A 363 1.99 14.30 -8.14
C ALA A 363 1.74 12.79 -8.14
N VAL A 364 2.14 12.12 -9.22
CA VAL A 364 2.13 10.67 -9.37
C VAL A 364 3.49 10.25 -9.90
N ARG A 365 4.05 9.15 -9.37
CA ARG A 365 5.30 8.54 -9.85
C ARG A 365 5.22 7.03 -9.87
N CYS A 366 5.68 6.45 -10.97
CA CYS A 366 5.81 5.02 -11.18
C CYS A 366 7.21 4.61 -10.73
N MET A 367 7.31 3.70 -9.75
CA MET A 367 8.61 3.18 -9.32
C MET A 367 9.18 2.25 -10.39
N GLN A 368 10.47 2.37 -10.69
CA GLN A 368 11.17 1.52 -11.64
C GLN A 368 11.83 0.36 -10.87
N GLY A 369 11.62 -0.89 -11.29
CA GLY A 369 12.20 -2.09 -10.65
C GLY A 369 11.19 -3.09 -10.09
N SER A 370 10.05 -2.62 -9.57
CA SER A 370 8.91 -3.46 -9.21
C SER A 370 7.71 -3.01 -10.04
N ALA A 371 7.18 -3.88 -10.89
CA ALA A 371 6.01 -3.64 -11.75
C ALA A 371 4.71 -3.36 -10.97
N THR A 372 4.82 -3.16 -9.66
CA THR A 372 3.74 -3.29 -8.70
C THR A 372 3.52 -2.00 -7.93
N ASN A 373 4.48 -1.06 -7.80
CA ASN A 373 4.34 0.09 -6.90
C ASN A 373 4.20 1.44 -7.61
N LEU A 374 3.09 2.14 -7.35
CA LEU A 374 2.86 3.53 -7.76
C LEU A 374 2.80 4.44 -6.52
N LEU A 375 3.48 5.57 -6.57
CA LEU A 375 3.43 6.61 -5.55
C LEU A 375 2.50 7.73 -6.01
N SER A 376 1.72 8.26 -5.08
CA SER A 376 0.87 9.42 -5.34
C SER A 376 0.86 10.35 -4.14
N ALA A 377 0.90 11.65 -4.41
CA ALA A 377 0.81 12.70 -3.42
C ALA A 377 -0.43 13.56 -3.68
N SER A 378 -1.07 14.00 -2.60
CA SER A 378 -2.28 14.81 -2.66
C SER A 378 -2.22 15.99 -1.70
N GLN A 379 -3.06 16.99 -1.97
CA GLN A 379 -3.30 18.09 -1.05
C GLN A 379 -4.02 17.68 0.24
N ASP A 380 -4.48 16.43 0.33
CA ASP A 380 -4.99 15.84 1.58
C ASP A 380 -3.88 15.59 2.62
N ARG A 381 -2.64 16.00 2.31
CA ARG A 381 -1.44 15.87 3.15
C ARG A 381 -1.00 14.43 3.32
N THR A 382 -1.35 13.58 2.35
CA THR A 382 -0.94 12.18 2.34
C THR A 382 -0.17 11.82 1.07
N VAL A 383 0.77 10.89 1.23
CA VAL A 383 1.35 10.12 0.14
C VAL A 383 0.82 8.70 0.26
N LYS A 384 0.28 8.17 -0.83
CA LYS A 384 -0.18 6.78 -0.91
C LYS A 384 0.74 5.97 -1.81
N VAL A 385 1.04 4.77 -1.35
CA VAL A 385 1.75 3.72 -2.08
C VAL A 385 0.71 2.70 -2.54
N TRP A 386 0.64 2.47 -3.84
CA TRP A 386 -0.35 1.61 -4.48
C TRP A 386 0.31 0.36 -5.04
N ASP A 387 -0.25 -0.81 -4.73
CA ASP A 387 0.09 -2.09 -5.33
C ASP A 387 -0.86 -2.40 -6.49
N LEU A 388 -0.32 -2.38 -7.70
CA LEU A 388 -1.03 -2.64 -8.95
C LEU A 388 -1.14 -4.14 -9.30
N GLY A 389 -0.35 -5.01 -8.66
CA GLY A 389 -0.30 -6.46 -8.93
C GLY A 389 -1.34 -7.27 -8.16
N ARG A 390 -1.75 -6.84 -6.96
CA ARG A 390 -2.73 -7.54 -6.11
C ARG A 390 -4.20 -7.27 -6.47
N GLY A 391 -4.55 -7.28 -7.76
CA GLY A 391 -5.94 -7.41 -8.21
C GLY A 391 -6.81 -6.15 -8.12
N GLY A 392 -6.25 -4.95 -8.38
CA GLY A 392 -7.06 -3.74 -8.56
C GLY A 392 -6.49 -2.44 -7.98
N GLY A 393 -5.19 -2.35 -7.69
CA GLY A 393 -4.60 -1.09 -7.21
C GLY A 393 -4.98 -0.79 -5.77
N THR A 394 -4.50 -1.62 -4.85
CA THR A 394 -4.79 -1.46 -3.43
C THR A 394 -3.79 -0.51 -2.79
N VAL A 395 -4.23 0.25 -1.77
CA VAL A 395 -3.31 1.08 -0.99
C VAL A 395 -2.56 0.20 0.00
N VAL A 396 -1.24 0.06 -0.18
CA VAL A 396 -0.38 -0.73 0.71
C VAL A 396 0.23 0.14 1.81
N GLY A 397 0.43 1.43 1.54
CA GLY A 397 0.98 2.37 2.51
C GLY A 397 0.30 3.73 2.41
N THR A 398 0.06 4.39 3.56
CA THR A 398 -0.36 5.79 3.61
C THR A 398 0.53 6.55 4.59
N ILE A 399 1.28 7.51 4.06
CA ILE A 399 2.19 8.38 4.82
C ILE A 399 1.47 9.71 5.02
N ARG A 400 1.17 10.06 6.27
CA ARG A 400 0.45 11.31 6.62
C ARG A 400 1.41 12.38 7.09
N GLN A 401 1.10 13.63 6.74
CA GLN A 401 1.94 14.77 7.05
C GLN A 401 1.14 16.00 7.51
N LYS A 402 1.83 16.97 8.11
CA LYS A 402 1.22 18.20 8.62
C LYS A 402 1.00 19.26 7.54
N SER A 403 1.91 19.35 6.56
CA SER A 403 1.83 20.31 5.45
C SER A 403 1.26 19.66 4.19
N GLN A 404 0.60 20.48 3.37
CA GLN A 404 0.19 20.08 2.02
C GLN A 404 1.41 19.81 1.14
N ILE A 405 1.25 18.86 0.22
CA ILE A 405 2.28 18.44 -0.72
C ILE A 405 2.00 19.07 -2.08
N ASN A 406 2.99 19.78 -2.61
CA ASN A 406 2.87 20.48 -3.89
C ASN A 406 3.41 19.63 -5.04
N CYS A 407 4.53 18.95 -4.83
CA CYS A 407 5.11 18.04 -5.81
C CYS A 407 5.88 16.92 -5.12
N MET A 408 6.05 15.79 -5.81
CA MET A 408 6.79 14.63 -5.36
C MET A 408 7.62 14.08 -6.52
N ASP A 409 8.78 13.53 -6.20
CA ASP A 409 9.59 12.78 -7.15
C ASP A 409 10.24 11.58 -6.47
N ALA A 410 10.61 10.58 -7.27
CA ALA A 410 11.28 9.38 -6.79
C ALA A 410 12.53 9.10 -7.67
N PRO A 411 13.63 8.59 -7.07
CA PRO A 411 14.78 8.12 -7.82
C PRO A 411 14.40 6.92 -8.68
N LYS A 412 15.14 6.72 -9.78
CA LYS A 412 14.94 5.62 -10.73
C LYS A 412 15.60 4.32 -10.27
N VAL A 413 16.69 4.40 -9.52
CA VAL A 413 17.35 3.26 -8.88
C VAL A 413 16.61 2.93 -7.58
N GLU A 414 16.41 1.64 -7.30
CA GLU A 414 15.76 1.12 -6.08
C GLU A 414 16.54 1.45 -4.80
N LYS A 415 16.61 2.73 -4.42
CA LYS A 415 17.05 3.17 -3.09
C LYS A 415 15.90 3.19 -2.10
N GLY A 416 14.68 2.88 -2.54
CA GLY A 416 13.48 2.86 -1.70
C GLY A 416 13.20 4.21 -1.03
N THR A 417 13.64 5.33 -1.61
CA THR A 417 13.37 6.67 -1.06
C THR A 417 12.57 7.51 -2.04
N PHE A 418 11.92 8.56 -1.57
CA PHE A 418 11.26 9.56 -2.42
C PHE A 418 11.31 10.93 -1.76
N ALA A 419 11.20 11.99 -2.56
CA ALA A 419 11.27 13.36 -2.12
C ALA A 419 9.94 14.09 -2.33
N THR A 420 9.57 14.93 -1.38
CA THR A 420 8.34 15.73 -1.40
C THR A 420 8.65 17.20 -1.14
N SER A 421 7.96 18.07 -1.86
CA SER A 421 7.99 19.52 -1.68
C SER A 421 6.68 20.01 -1.10
N HIS A 422 6.75 20.99 -0.21
CA HIS A 422 5.65 21.34 0.65
C HIS A 422 5.26 22.81 0.60
N GLN A 423 4.02 23.07 1.00
CA GLN A 423 3.50 24.42 1.16
C GLN A 423 4.23 25.25 2.22
N ASP A 424 4.86 24.60 3.21
CA ASP A 424 5.69 25.25 4.24
C ASP A 424 7.10 25.63 3.75
N GLY A 425 7.42 25.42 2.47
CA GLY A 425 8.75 25.69 1.91
C GLY A 425 9.80 24.63 2.22
N GLY A 426 9.44 23.61 2.98
CA GLY A 426 10.30 22.48 3.30
C GLY A 426 10.34 21.43 2.21
N VAL A 427 11.40 20.63 2.25
CA VAL A 427 11.61 19.45 1.42
C VAL A 427 11.82 18.26 2.34
N ARG A 428 11.08 17.17 2.12
CA ARG A 428 11.17 15.96 2.94
C ARG A 428 11.52 14.76 2.10
N ILE A 429 12.50 14.02 2.57
CA ILE A 429 12.93 12.74 2.01
C ILE A 429 12.38 11.64 2.88
N TRP A 430 11.79 10.66 2.24
CA TRP A 430 11.06 9.58 2.88
C TRP A 430 11.63 8.26 2.43
N ASP A 431 11.56 7.27 3.31
CA ASP A 431 11.76 5.86 2.95
C ASP A 431 10.40 5.24 2.63
N VAL A 432 10.27 4.67 1.44
CA VAL A 432 9.07 3.99 0.92
C VAL A 432 8.73 2.77 1.78
N LYS A 433 9.74 2.00 2.24
CA LYS A 433 9.53 0.75 2.97
C LYS A 433 9.01 1.00 4.38
N THR A 434 9.62 1.95 5.08
CA THR A 434 9.26 2.26 6.48
C THR A 434 8.18 3.33 6.59
N GLY A 435 7.96 4.13 5.55
CA GLY A 435 7.09 5.30 5.59
C GLY A 435 7.61 6.42 6.50
N SER A 436 8.87 6.32 6.94
CA SER A 436 9.49 7.27 7.87
C SER A 436 10.21 8.41 7.13
N VAL A 437 10.36 9.54 7.82
CA VAL A 437 11.14 10.67 7.29
C VAL A 437 12.62 10.36 7.44
N ALA A 438 13.31 10.15 6.33
CA ALA A 438 14.75 10.00 6.29
C ALA A 438 15.47 11.35 6.50
N ALA A 439 14.94 12.42 5.90
CA ALA A 439 15.45 13.78 6.11
C ALA A 439 14.32 14.82 6.03
N ASN A 440 14.32 15.77 6.98
CA ASN A 440 13.39 16.89 6.99
C ASN A 440 14.16 18.20 6.81
N LEU A 441 14.19 18.71 5.59
CA LEU A 441 14.90 19.93 5.24
C LEU A 441 13.93 21.10 5.33
N THR A 442 13.90 21.73 6.50
CA THR A 442 13.10 22.91 6.79
C THR A 442 13.83 24.19 6.38
N GLY A 443 13.08 25.19 5.89
CA GLY A 443 13.69 26.48 5.51
C GLY A 443 14.50 26.45 4.22
N VAL A 444 14.26 25.46 3.34
CA VAL A 444 14.91 25.39 2.01
C VAL A 444 14.48 26.60 1.17
N HIS A 445 13.19 26.90 1.15
CA HIS A 445 12.64 28.09 0.51
C HIS A 445 11.96 29.00 1.54
N SER A 446 11.98 30.31 1.29
CA SER A 446 11.30 31.32 2.12
C SER A 446 9.77 31.33 1.94
N GLY A 447 9.27 30.68 0.89
CA GLY A 447 7.86 30.47 0.62
C GLY A 447 7.59 29.04 0.15
N PRO A 448 6.37 28.74 -0.34
CA PRO A 448 6.00 27.39 -0.76
C PRO A 448 6.99 26.79 -1.76
N ALA A 449 7.48 25.59 -1.46
CA ALA A 449 8.24 24.79 -2.40
C ALA A 449 7.24 24.21 -3.40
N THR A 450 7.33 24.63 -4.65
CA THR A 450 6.37 24.28 -5.69
C THR A 450 6.77 23.03 -6.45
N PHE A 451 8.06 22.68 -6.42
CA PHE A 451 8.61 21.68 -7.32
C PHE A 451 9.81 20.94 -6.73
N ILE A 452 9.99 19.68 -7.17
CA ILE A 452 11.12 18.84 -6.79
C ILE A 452 11.41 17.78 -7.87
N ARG A 453 12.68 17.60 -8.25
CA ARG A 453 13.14 16.50 -9.13
C ARG A 453 14.51 15.97 -8.73
N TYR A 454 14.69 14.66 -8.83
CA TYR A 454 16.00 14.04 -8.76
C TYR A 454 16.81 14.35 -10.03
N GLY A 455 18.09 14.67 -9.84
CA GLY A 455 19.06 14.67 -10.92
C GLY A 455 19.41 13.24 -11.35
N LYS A 456 20.13 13.10 -12.47
CA LYS A 456 20.54 11.80 -13.01
C LYS A 456 21.36 10.96 -12.03
N ASP A 457 22.23 11.60 -11.25
CA ASP A 457 23.07 10.92 -10.27
C ASP A 457 22.31 10.53 -8.99
N GLU A 458 21.05 11.00 -8.85
CA GLU A 458 20.12 10.77 -7.74
C GLU A 458 20.61 11.15 -6.34
N SER A 459 21.86 11.58 -6.23
CA SER A 459 22.45 12.22 -5.05
C SER A 459 22.04 13.68 -4.94
N VAL A 460 21.68 14.30 -6.07
CA VAL A 460 21.30 15.70 -6.15
C VAL A 460 19.82 15.83 -6.49
N VAL A 461 19.17 16.80 -5.85
CA VAL A 461 17.78 17.17 -6.12
C VAL A 461 17.71 18.65 -6.48
N VAL A 462 16.86 18.97 -7.44
CA VAL A 462 16.53 20.34 -7.83
C VAL A 462 15.15 20.67 -7.28
N THR A 463 15.07 21.79 -6.59
CA THR A 463 13.86 22.30 -5.93
C THR A 463 13.59 23.72 -6.38
N MET A 464 12.33 24.12 -6.38
CA MET A 464 11.94 25.48 -6.76
C MET A 464 10.92 26.02 -5.77
N GLY A 465 11.12 27.26 -5.36
CA GLY A 465 10.20 28.00 -4.51
C GLY A 465 9.34 28.98 -5.30
N ARG A 466 8.21 29.37 -4.72
CA ARG A 466 7.36 30.45 -5.25
C ARG A 466 8.07 31.81 -5.29
N GLY A 467 9.19 31.96 -4.57
CA GLY A 467 10.05 33.13 -4.61
C GLY A 467 10.85 33.28 -5.91
N GLY A 468 10.82 32.29 -6.80
CA GLY A 468 11.60 32.28 -8.05
C GLY A 468 13.03 31.78 -7.87
N ASP A 469 13.34 31.23 -6.70
CA ASP A 469 14.61 30.61 -6.40
C ASP A 469 14.59 29.12 -6.76
N ILE A 470 15.55 28.71 -7.59
CA ILE A 470 15.82 27.30 -7.88
C ILE A 470 17.01 26.89 -7.03
N LYS A 471 16.88 25.82 -6.27
CA LYS A 471 17.94 25.32 -5.38
C LYS A 471 18.35 23.92 -5.80
N VAL A 472 19.64 23.75 -6.01
CA VAL A 472 20.29 22.45 -6.26
C VAL A 472 20.88 22.00 -4.94
N MET A 473 20.53 20.81 -4.49
CA MET A 473 20.85 20.31 -3.15
C MET A 473 21.38 18.89 -3.19
N ASP A 474 22.43 18.62 -2.42
CA ASP A 474 22.96 17.27 -2.22
C ASP A 474 22.20 16.60 -1.07
N LEU A 475 21.57 15.45 -1.35
CA LEU A 475 20.82 14.67 -0.38
C LEU A 475 21.70 13.98 0.66
N ARG A 476 22.95 13.66 0.32
CA ARG A 476 23.87 12.97 1.24
C ARG A 476 24.24 13.87 2.40
N VAL A 477 24.42 15.15 2.12
CA VAL A 477 24.84 16.17 3.09
C VAL A 477 23.66 16.99 3.60
N GLY A 478 22.53 16.99 2.89
CA GLY A 478 21.35 17.81 3.21
C GLY A 478 21.59 19.31 3.03
N LYS A 479 22.53 19.70 2.16
CA LYS A 479 22.92 21.10 1.94
C LYS A 479 22.57 21.57 0.54
N VAL A 480 22.21 22.85 0.45
CA VAL A 480 22.04 23.55 -0.82
C VAL A 480 23.44 23.80 -1.39
N LEU A 481 23.72 23.21 -2.56
CA LEU A 481 24.95 23.42 -3.31
C LEU A 481 24.91 24.74 -4.06
N HIS A 482 23.80 25.00 -4.75
CA HIS A 482 23.64 26.19 -5.59
C HIS A 482 22.23 26.77 -5.44
N THR A 483 22.14 28.10 -5.46
CA THR A 483 20.89 28.83 -5.59
C THR A 483 20.94 29.63 -6.88
N LEU A 484 20.04 29.32 -7.81
CA LEU A 484 19.90 29.98 -9.09
C LEU A 484 18.71 30.94 -9.01
N GLN A 485 18.96 32.19 -9.35
CA GLN A 485 17.95 33.25 -9.40
C GLN A 485 18.17 34.09 -10.65
N HIS A 486 17.09 34.49 -11.29
CA HIS A 486 17.13 35.44 -12.40
C HIS A 486 16.05 36.50 -12.19
N PRO A 487 16.34 37.81 -12.35
CA PRO A 487 15.40 38.89 -12.03
C PRO A 487 14.07 38.81 -12.79
N GLU A 488 14.12 38.34 -14.03
CA GLU A 488 12.95 38.20 -14.90
C GLU A 488 12.24 36.85 -14.76
N PHE A 489 12.87 35.88 -14.07
CA PHE A 489 12.26 34.58 -13.87
C PHE A 489 11.16 34.68 -12.82
N ARG A 490 9.92 34.44 -13.26
CA ARG A 490 8.77 34.30 -12.38
C ARG A 490 8.31 32.84 -12.45
N PRO A 491 8.24 32.12 -11.32
CA PRO A 491 7.72 30.77 -11.33
C PRO A 491 6.24 30.83 -11.77
N PRO A 492 5.77 29.84 -12.55
CA PRO A 492 4.38 29.81 -13.00
C PRO A 492 3.43 29.87 -11.79
N GLN A 493 2.36 30.67 -11.92
CA GLN A 493 1.34 30.77 -10.86
C GLN A 493 0.46 29.52 -10.76
N ALA A 494 0.32 28.78 -11.87
CA ALA A 494 -0.32 27.47 -11.93
C ALA A 494 0.70 26.35 -11.65
N TRP A 495 0.21 25.16 -11.29
CA TRP A 495 0.97 23.93 -10.92
C TRP A 495 1.86 23.36 -12.06
N GLY A 496 2.66 24.19 -12.73
CA GLY A 496 3.51 23.80 -13.85
C GLY A 496 4.61 22.83 -13.43
N SER A 497 4.67 21.69 -14.10
CA SER A 497 5.78 20.73 -13.97
C SER A 497 6.98 21.18 -14.81
N PHE A 498 8.17 21.09 -14.23
CA PHE A 498 9.44 21.10 -14.96
C PHE A 498 9.83 19.64 -15.27
N ALA A 499 10.59 19.42 -16.34
CA ALA A 499 11.13 18.10 -16.65
C ALA A 499 12.63 18.22 -16.87
N ILE A 500 13.41 17.42 -16.14
CA ILE A 500 14.84 17.30 -16.37
C ILE A 500 15.02 16.20 -17.42
N SER A 501 15.89 16.46 -18.41
CA SER A 501 16.21 15.46 -19.43
C SER A 501 16.80 14.19 -18.79
N PRO A 502 16.53 13.00 -19.34
CA PRO A 502 17.08 11.75 -18.83
C PRO A 502 18.63 11.71 -18.81
N ASP A 503 19.28 12.50 -19.67
CA ASP A 503 20.74 12.62 -19.72
C ASP A 503 21.33 13.50 -18.60
N GLY A 504 20.49 14.21 -17.83
CA GLY A 504 20.88 15.10 -16.74
C GLY A 504 21.56 16.40 -17.17
N LYS A 505 21.72 16.62 -18.48
CA LYS A 505 22.45 17.77 -19.04
C LYS A 505 21.56 18.96 -19.35
N ASN A 506 20.26 18.74 -19.58
CA ASN A 506 19.31 19.77 -20.01
C ASN A 506 18.09 19.85 -19.06
N GLY A 507 17.80 21.03 -18.56
CA GLY A 507 16.54 21.29 -17.84
C GLY A 507 15.51 21.91 -18.79
N THR A 508 14.32 21.31 -18.92
CA THR A 508 13.19 21.95 -19.61
C THR A 508 12.21 22.49 -18.58
N GLY A 509 11.89 23.77 -18.68
CA GLY A 509 11.01 24.45 -17.75
C GLY A 509 9.77 25.02 -18.41
N TYR A 510 8.62 24.76 -17.80
CA TYR A 510 7.34 25.30 -18.26
C TYR A 510 7.02 26.60 -17.50
N GLY A 511 6.68 27.65 -18.25
CA GLY A 511 6.16 28.91 -17.71
C GLY A 511 4.90 29.32 -18.46
N SER A 512 3.72 29.11 -17.86
CA SER A 512 2.47 29.69 -18.38
C SER A 512 2.45 31.18 -18.06
N ARG A 513 2.57 32.02 -19.11
CA ARG A 513 2.45 33.47 -19.01
C ARG A 513 0.97 33.83 -19.02
N VAL A 514 0.37 34.04 -17.84
CA VAL A 514 -0.94 34.71 -17.75
C VAL A 514 -0.69 36.21 -17.87
N GLY A 515 -0.48 36.68 -19.11
CA GLY A 515 -0.75 38.06 -19.49
C GLY A 515 -2.17 38.09 -20.05
N GLY A 516 -3.02 38.98 -19.54
CA GLY A 516 -4.43 39.07 -19.94
C GLY A 516 -4.60 39.05 -21.46
N GLY A 517 -5.30 38.03 -21.96
CA GLY A 517 -5.55 37.83 -23.39
C GLY A 517 -5.39 36.38 -23.82
N GLY A 518 -6.35 35.53 -23.42
CA GLY A 518 -6.90 34.39 -24.19
C GLY A 518 -6.00 33.36 -24.92
N GLU A 519 -4.68 33.36 -24.80
CA GLU A 519 -3.84 32.37 -25.50
C GLU A 519 -3.51 31.16 -24.61
N PRO A 520 -3.80 29.92 -25.07
CA PRO A 520 -3.44 28.70 -24.34
C PRO A 520 -1.91 28.55 -24.29
N GLY A 521 -1.39 28.22 -23.10
CA GLY A 521 0.03 28.22 -22.79
C GLY A 521 0.88 27.38 -23.75
N ASN A 522 1.81 28.03 -24.45
CA ASN A 522 2.76 27.40 -25.37
C ASN A 522 3.83 26.59 -24.58
N ILE A 523 4.10 25.37 -25.03
CA ILE A 523 5.29 24.60 -24.63
C ILE A 523 6.47 25.14 -25.47
N ARG A 524 7.56 25.55 -24.82
CA ARG A 524 8.80 26.00 -25.50
C ARG A 524 9.92 24.99 -25.31
#